data_AF-K1TVT5-F1
#
_entry.id   AF-K1TVT5-F1
#
_cell.length_a   1.000
_cell.length_b   1.000
_cell.length_c   1.000
_cell.angle_alpha   90.00
_cell.angle_beta   90.00
_cell.angle_gamma   90.00
#
_symmetry.space_group_name_H-M   'P 1'
#
loop_
_entity.id
_entity.type
_entity.pdbx_description
1 polymer ?
#
loop_
_entity_poly.entity_id
_entity_poly.type
_entity_poly.pdbx_seq_one_letter_code
_entity_poly.pdbx_strand_id
1 'polypeptide(L)'
;MNYKYYNPRKAALDTARELLTGALNAAVADGSLPEAPLPEFIVEIPADVKNGDIASNAAMAGARAFHKAPRQIAQAIVDHLNLEGSLFDRVEIAGPGFINLFLGAHWFTSVLQAAATEPEYGRTDGGAGKRYNVEFVSANPTGPMHMGNARGGALGDCLAACLDWAGYDVTREFYINDAGNQIQKFGKSLAIRYLQLYKGEEAVPLPEECYQGADIIARAKEFAEIHG
;
A
#
# COMPACT_ATOMS: atom_id res chain seq x y z
N MET A 1 -8.18 -11.25 -19.33
CA MET A 1 -6.97 -10.71 -18.67
C MET A 1 -6.77 -11.47 -17.38
N ASN A 2 -5.52 -11.71 -16.97
CA ASN A 2 -5.23 -12.18 -15.62
C ASN A 2 -5.03 -10.94 -14.74
N TYR A 3 -5.92 -10.72 -13.78
CA TYR A 3 -5.88 -9.53 -12.93
C TYR A 3 -5.04 -9.72 -11.66
N LYS A 4 -4.38 -10.87 -11.53
CA LYS A 4 -3.44 -11.15 -10.45
C LYS A 4 -2.31 -10.11 -10.46
N TYR A 5 -2.20 -9.37 -9.36
CA TYR A 5 -1.23 -8.28 -9.20
C TYR A 5 -1.32 -7.18 -10.26
N TYR A 6 -2.52 -6.99 -10.81
CA TYR A 6 -2.74 -6.02 -11.87
C TYR A 6 -2.54 -4.60 -11.38
N ASN A 7 -1.57 -3.92 -12.00
CA ASN A 7 -1.32 -2.50 -11.80
C ASN A 7 -1.63 -1.76 -13.12
N PRO A 8 -2.82 -1.14 -13.24
CA PRO A 8 -3.25 -0.51 -14.49
C PRO A 8 -2.36 0.65 -14.92
N ARG A 9 -1.78 1.36 -13.94
CA ARG A 9 -0.80 2.43 -14.19
C ARG A 9 0.49 1.86 -14.80
N LYS A 10 1.04 0.80 -14.21
CA LYS A 10 2.26 0.16 -14.73
C LYS A 10 2.02 -0.41 -16.12
N ALA A 11 0.89 -1.10 -16.32
CA ALA A 11 0.51 -1.63 -17.63
C ALA A 11 0.45 -0.53 -18.70
N ALA A 12 -0.15 0.64 -18.39
CA ALA A 12 -0.18 1.76 -19.32
C ALA A 12 1.23 2.29 -19.67
N LEU A 13 2.12 2.44 -18.68
CA LEU A 13 3.50 2.86 -18.90
C LEU A 13 4.30 1.85 -19.74
N ASP A 14 4.12 0.56 -19.46
CA ASP A 14 4.79 -0.53 -20.19
C ASP A 14 4.29 -0.57 -21.65
N THR A 15 2.97 -0.49 -21.88
CA THR A 15 2.40 -0.41 -23.25
C THR A 15 2.87 0.82 -24.00
N ALA A 16 2.92 2.00 -23.36
CA ALA A 16 3.47 3.20 -24.00
C ALA A 16 4.93 3.00 -24.42
N ARG A 17 5.75 2.40 -23.56
CA ARG A 17 7.15 2.10 -23.87
C ARG A 17 7.26 1.14 -25.05
N GLU A 18 6.50 0.06 -25.06
CA GLU A 18 6.46 -0.91 -26.15
C GLU A 18 6.09 -0.26 -27.49
N LEU A 19 5.02 0.55 -27.51
CA LEU A 19 4.59 1.27 -28.71
C LEU A 19 5.65 2.24 -29.22
N LEU A 20 6.26 3.03 -28.34
CA LEU A 20 7.29 4.00 -28.71
C LEU A 20 8.57 3.31 -29.21
N THR A 21 8.98 2.21 -28.57
CA THR A 21 10.11 1.40 -29.03
C THR A 21 9.82 0.74 -30.37
N GLY A 22 8.62 0.21 -30.58
CA GLY A 22 8.17 -0.36 -31.84
C GLY A 22 8.19 0.66 -32.98
N ALA A 23 7.62 1.85 -32.74
CA ALA A 23 7.61 2.94 -33.71
C ALA A 23 9.02 3.46 -34.04
N LEU A 24 9.90 3.58 -33.04
CA LEU A 24 11.31 3.91 -33.27
C LEU A 24 12.00 2.89 -34.18
N ASN A 25 11.82 1.59 -33.92
CA ASN A 25 12.40 0.53 -34.75
C ASN A 25 11.85 0.55 -36.18
N ALA A 26 10.54 0.76 -36.33
CA ALA A 26 9.91 0.84 -37.65
C ALA A 26 10.44 2.03 -38.46
N ALA A 27 10.58 3.20 -37.82
CA ALA A 27 11.13 4.40 -38.43
C ALA A 27 12.63 4.26 -38.79
N VAL A 28 13.39 3.40 -38.10
CA VAL A 28 14.76 3.07 -38.52
C VAL A 28 14.75 2.11 -39.70
N ALA A 29 13.86 1.10 -39.67
CA ALA A 29 13.78 0.06 -40.70
C ALA A 29 13.32 0.59 -42.07
N ASP A 30 12.44 1.59 -42.11
CA ASP A 30 11.97 2.21 -43.36
C ASP A 30 12.86 3.36 -43.85
N GLY A 31 13.88 3.74 -43.07
CA GLY A 31 14.83 4.82 -43.38
C GLY A 31 14.38 6.22 -43.01
N SER A 32 13.22 6.39 -42.35
CA SER A 32 12.75 7.69 -41.84
C SER A 32 13.71 8.27 -40.79
N LEU A 33 14.32 7.41 -39.99
CA LEU A 33 15.42 7.66 -39.07
C LEU A 33 16.67 6.89 -39.52
N PRO A 34 17.88 7.43 -39.33
CA PRO A 34 19.09 6.73 -39.69
C PRO A 34 19.33 5.53 -38.77
N GLU A 35 20.04 4.54 -39.28
CA GLU A 35 20.46 3.38 -38.50
C GLU A 35 21.37 3.80 -37.36
N ALA A 36 20.89 3.64 -36.13
CA ALA A 36 21.61 3.95 -34.91
C ALA A 36 21.05 3.11 -33.75
N PRO A 37 21.84 2.89 -32.68
CA PRO A 37 21.33 2.29 -31.46
C PRO A 37 20.15 3.12 -30.91
N LEU A 38 19.09 2.43 -30.48
CA LEU A 38 17.96 3.12 -29.86
C LEU A 38 18.39 3.85 -28.59
N PRO A 39 17.94 5.10 -28.39
CA PRO A 39 18.26 5.85 -27.19
C PRO A 39 17.55 5.22 -25.98
N GLU A 40 18.17 5.35 -24.80
CA GLU A 40 17.45 5.14 -23.56
C GLU A 40 16.53 6.35 -23.32
N PHE A 41 15.24 6.09 -23.08
CA PHE A 41 14.25 7.14 -22.90
C PHE A 41 13.30 6.86 -21.73
N ILE A 42 12.72 7.95 -21.24
CA ILE A 42 11.79 7.95 -20.11
C ILE A 42 10.36 7.88 -20.64
N VAL A 43 9.54 7.12 -19.93
CA VAL A 43 8.09 7.07 -20.07
C VAL A 43 7.53 7.23 -18.67
N GLU A 44 6.73 8.28 -18.45
CA GLU A 44 6.29 8.66 -17.12
C GLU A 44 4.88 9.27 -17.14
N ILE A 45 4.30 9.45 -15.95
CA ILE A 45 3.11 10.28 -15.80
C ILE A 45 3.57 11.73 -15.63
N PRO A 46 3.14 12.66 -16.49
CA PRO A 46 3.52 14.06 -16.36
C PRO A 46 2.88 14.69 -15.12
N ALA A 47 3.55 15.69 -14.54
CA ALA A 47 2.99 16.45 -13.41
C ALA A 47 1.79 17.31 -13.80
N ASP A 48 1.76 17.82 -15.04
CA ASP A 48 0.62 18.56 -15.60
C ASP A 48 -0.15 17.67 -16.58
N VAL A 49 -1.42 17.40 -16.25
CA VAL A 49 -2.34 16.56 -17.03
C VAL A 49 -2.62 17.10 -18.44
N LYS A 50 -2.34 18.38 -18.71
CA LYS A 50 -2.40 18.92 -20.08
C LYS A 50 -1.38 18.27 -21.00
N ASN A 51 -0.32 17.68 -20.46
CA ASN A 51 0.71 16.98 -21.21
C ASN A 51 0.41 15.49 -21.39
N GLY A 52 -0.86 15.10 -21.30
CA GLY A 52 -1.29 13.71 -21.47
C GLY A 52 -1.36 12.92 -20.17
N ASP A 53 -1.82 11.68 -20.29
CA ASP A 53 -1.83 10.72 -19.19
C ASP A 53 -0.44 10.08 -19.02
N ILE A 54 0.28 9.94 -20.14
CA ILE A 54 1.66 9.46 -20.21
C ILE A 54 2.45 10.38 -21.13
N ALA A 55 3.69 10.70 -20.74
CA ALA A 55 4.61 11.48 -21.54
C ALA A 55 5.94 10.74 -21.74
N SER A 56 6.59 11.01 -22.87
CA SER A 56 7.92 10.49 -23.17
C SER A 56 8.84 11.52 -23.82
N ASN A 57 10.12 11.45 -23.46
CA ASN A 57 11.21 12.22 -24.05
C ASN A 57 11.96 11.47 -25.16
N ALA A 58 11.43 10.36 -25.69
CA ALA A 58 12.09 9.48 -26.65
C ALA A 58 12.75 10.23 -27.83
N ALA A 59 12.05 11.20 -28.39
CA ALA A 59 12.56 11.97 -29.52
C ALA A 59 13.74 12.89 -29.15
N MET A 60 13.71 13.47 -27.94
CA MET A 60 14.81 14.28 -27.42
C MET A 60 16.04 13.43 -27.11
N ALA A 61 15.82 12.25 -26.50
CA ALA A 61 16.88 11.31 -26.21
C ALA A 61 17.56 10.79 -27.50
N GLY A 62 16.79 10.64 -28.59
CA GLY A 62 17.29 10.20 -29.90
C GLY A 62 18.04 11.25 -30.70
N ALA A 63 18.01 12.53 -30.32
CA ALA A 63 18.54 13.63 -31.15
C ALA A 63 20.01 13.46 -31.53
N ARG A 64 20.85 13.02 -30.58
CA ARG A 64 22.28 12.78 -30.82
C ARG A 64 22.51 11.53 -31.66
N ALA A 65 21.78 10.45 -31.40
CA ALA A 65 21.94 9.18 -32.11
C ALA A 65 21.50 9.29 -33.57
N PHE A 66 20.37 9.96 -33.80
CA PHE A 66 19.77 10.09 -35.14
C PHE A 66 20.22 11.33 -35.90
N HIS A 67 21.05 12.20 -35.31
CA HIS A 67 21.51 13.45 -35.92
C HIS A 67 20.39 14.30 -36.54
N LYS A 68 19.21 14.29 -35.90
CA LYS A 68 17.99 14.98 -36.35
C LYS A 68 17.42 15.84 -35.22
N ALA A 69 16.66 16.87 -35.59
CA ALA A 69 15.98 17.70 -34.61
C ALA A 69 14.94 16.86 -33.84
N PRO A 70 14.82 17.00 -32.50
CA PRO A 70 13.88 16.19 -31.72
C PRO A 70 12.44 16.22 -32.25
N ARG A 71 11.98 17.36 -32.76
CA ARG A 71 10.65 17.48 -33.37
C ARG A 71 10.46 16.59 -34.60
N GLN A 72 11.50 16.45 -35.44
CA GLN A 72 11.47 15.58 -36.61
C GLN A 72 11.46 14.11 -36.19
N ILE A 73 12.21 13.76 -35.15
CA ILE A 73 12.23 12.42 -34.59
C ILE A 73 10.85 12.08 -33.98
N ALA A 74 10.25 13.03 -33.25
CA ALA A 74 8.92 12.84 -32.68
C ALA A 74 7.86 12.61 -33.76
N GLN A 75 7.95 13.34 -34.88
CA GLN A 75 7.06 13.13 -36.01
C GLN A 75 7.25 11.73 -36.61
N ALA A 76 8.49 11.31 -36.86
CA ALA A 76 8.79 9.98 -37.37
C ALA A 76 8.27 8.86 -36.44
N ILE A 77 8.35 9.05 -35.12
CA ILE A 77 7.77 8.10 -34.15
C ILE A 77 6.24 8.10 -34.25
N VAL A 78 5.59 9.26 -34.27
CA VAL A 78 4.12 9.36 -34.33
C VAL A 78 3.57 8.79 -35.64
N ASP A 79 4.24 9.02 -36.77
CA ASP A 79 3.85 8.50 -38.08
C ASP A 79 3.87 6.96 -38.14
N HIS A 80 4.69 6.32 -37.28
CA HIS A 80 4.80 4.88 -37.15
C HIS A 80 4.04 4.31 -35.95
N LEU A 81 3.34 5.15 -35.19
CA LEU A 81 2.61 4.74 -34.01
C LEU A 81 1.24 4.18 -34.42
N ASN A 82 1.02 2.88 -34.22
CA ASN A 82 -0.32 2.31 -34.36
C ASN A 82 -0.99 2.23 -32.98
N LEU A 83 -2.05 3.02 -32.79
CA LEU A 83 -2.83 3.02 -31.56
C LEU A 83 -4.00 2.03 -31.58
N GLU A 84 -4.31 1.43 -32.73
CA GLU A 84 -5.43 0.50 -32.88
C GLU A 84 -5.27 -0.71 -31.94
N GLY A 85 -6.27 -0.96 -31.11
CA GLY A 85 -6.24 -2.03 -30.10
C GLY A 85 -5.30 -1.77 -28.91
N SER A 86 -4.66 -0.60 -28.85
CA SER A 86 -3.86 -0.18 -27.70
C SER A 86 -4.70 0.48 -26.61
N LEU A 87 -4.07 0.86 -25.50
CA LEU A 87 -4.70 1.56 -24.37
C LEU A 87 -4.95 3.06 -24.62
N PHE A 88 -4.46 3.61 -25.73
CA PHE A 88 -4.43 5.04 -26.02
C PHE A 88 -5.32 5.39 -27.21
N ASP A 89 -6.05 6.49 -27.12
CA ASP A 89 -6.90 6.99 -28.21
C ASP A 89 -6.26 8.16 -28.96
N ARG A 90 -5.25 8.81 -28.37
CA ARG A 90 -4.62 10.00 -28.94
C ARG A 90 -3.16 10.11 -28.57
N VAL A 91 -2.38 10.65 -29.50
CA VAL A 91 -0.99 11.06 -29.29
C VAL A 91 -0.80 12.50 -29.78
N GLU A 92 -0.03 13.30 -29.06
CA GLU A 92 0.31 14.67 -29.42
C GLU A 92 1.79 14.93 -29.23
N ILE A 93 2.39 15.72 -30.12
CA ILE A 93 3.78 16.18 -29.97
C ILE A 93 3.79 17.57 -29.34
N ALA A 94 4.38 17.69 -28.16
CA ALA A 94 4.47 18.94 -27.42
C ALA A 94 5.89 19.52 -27.41
N GLY A 95 5.96 20.86 -27.40
CA GLY A 95 7.21 21.62 -27.29
C GLY A 95 8.34 21.12 -28.22
N PRO A 96 9.55 20.88 -27.70
CA PRO A 96 10.71 20.51 -28.53
C PRO A 96 10.60 19.12 -29.15
N GLY A 97 9.71 18.24 -28.67
CA GLY A 97 9.59 16.86 -29.13
C GLY A 97 9.13 15.88 -28.05
N PHE A 98 8.41 16.33 -27.04
CA PHE A 98 7.74 15.42 -26.11
C PHE A 98 6.61 14.70 -26.83
N ILE A 99 6.47 13.41 -26.55
CA ILE A 99 5.36 12.60 -27.08
C ILE A 99 4.40 12.35 -25.91
N ASN A 100 3.22 12.93 -26.00
CA ASN A 100 2.17 12.84 -24.99
C ASN A 100 1.11 11.86 -25.48
N LEU A 101 0.84 10.81 -24.72
CA LEU A 101 -0.20 9.83 -25.00
C LEU A 101 -1.38 10.02 -24.04
N PHE A 102 -2.59 9.84 -24.58
CA PHE A 102 -3.84 9.99 -23.85
C PHE A 102 -4.58 8.65 -23.84
N LEU A 103 -4.93 8.19 -22.64
CA LEU A 103 -5.64 6.93 -22.43
C LEU A 103 -7.04 7.00 -23.02
N GLY A 104 -7.46 5.90 -23.62
CA GLY A 104 -8.80 5.79 -24.15
C GLY A 104 -9.85 5.50 -23.09
N ALA A 105 -11.11 5.80 -23.41
CA ALA A 105 -12.24 5.52 -22.51
C ALA A 105 -12.31 4.03 -22.12
N HIS A 106 -11.92 3.16 -23.05
CA HIS A 106 -11.90 1.72 -22.85
C HIS A 106 -10.93 1.29 -21.73
N TRP A 107 -9.80 1.99 -21.54
CA TRP A 107 -8.88 1.73 -20.43
C TRP A 107 -9.58 1.92 -19.09
N PHE A 108 -10.27 3.06 -18.89
CA PHE A 108 -11.00 3.34 -17.65
C PHE A 108 -12.08 2.28 -17.39
N THR A 109 -12.83 1.89 -18.42
CA THR A 109 -13.86 0.84 -18.26
C THR A 109 -13.25 -0.51 -17.90
N SER A 110 -12.07 -0.85 -18.44
CA SER A 110 -11.37 -2.09 -18.11
C SER A 110 -10.90 -2.12 -16.65
N VAL A 111 -10.44 -0.99 -16.12
CA VAL A 111 -10.04 -0.85 -14.71
C VAL A 111 -11.23 -0.98 -13.78
N LEU A 112 -12.36 -0.33 -14.11
CA LEU A 112 -13.60 -0.46 -13.33
C LEU A 112 -14.15 -1.89 -13.36
N GLN A 113 -14.11 -2.54 -14.52
CA GLN A 113 -14.51 -3.94 -14.64
C GLN A 113 -13.63 -4.85 -13.78
N ALA A 114 -12.30 -4.66 -13.82
CA ALA A 114 -11.38 -5.39 -12.96
C ALA A 114 -11.75 -5.22 -11.48
N ALA A 115 -11.92 -3.97 -11.03
CA ALA A 115 -12.26 -3.67 -9.65
C ALA A 115 -13.63 -4.26 -9.22
N ALA A 116 -14.59 -4.36 -10.14
CA ALA A 116 -15.92 -4.89 -9.86
C ALA A 116 -16.01 -6.42 -9.89
N THR A 117 -15.13 -7.08 -10.64
CA THR A 117 -15.23 -8.54 -10.90
C THR A 117 -14.16 -9.36 -10.18
N GLU A 118 -13.07 -8.73 -9.75
CA GLU A 118 -11.91 -9.42 -9.17
C GLU A 118 -11.82 -9.18 -7.65
N PRO A 119 -12.07 -10.20 -6.81
CA PRO A 119 -12.02 -10.05 -5.36
C PRO A 119 -10.64 -9.65 -4.82
N GLU A 120 -9.57 -9.98 -5.56
CA GLU A 120 -8.18 -9.64 -5.21
C GLU A 120 -7.69 -8.34 -5.87
N TYR A 121 -8.60 -7.50 -6.40
CA TYR A 121 -8.20 -6.22 -6.99
C TYR A 121 -7.38 -5.38 -6.01
N GLY A 122 -6.30 -4.77 -6.52
CA GLY A 122 -5.35 -4.00 -5.72
C GLY A 122 -4.35 -4.83 -4.92
N ARG A 123 -4.45 -6.17 -4.92
CA ARG A 123 -3.43 -7.04 -4.33
C ARG A 123 -2.14 -6.90 -5.14
N THR A 124 -0.98 -6.92 -4.49
CA THR A 124 0.33 -6.86 -5.18
C THR A 124 1.26 -7.96 -4.69
N ASP A 125 2.38 -8.15 -5.40
CA ASP A 125 3.47 -9.06 -5.05
C ASP A 125 4.73 -8.31 -4.55
N GLY A 126 4.59 -7.01 -4.24
CA GLY A 126 5.73 -6.16 -3.85
C GLY A 126 6.46 -6.66 -2.59
N GLY A 127 5.76 -7.36 -1.70
CA GLY A 127 6.34 -7.99 -0.52
C GLY A 127 7.19 -9.21 -0.82
N ALA A 128 6.99 -9.88 -1.96
CA ALA A 128 7.71 -11.08 -2.37
C ALA A 128 7.81 -12.17 -1.27
N GLY A 129 6.76 -12.32 -0.45
CA GLY A 129 6.73 -13.29 0.66
C GLY A 129 7.64 -12.95 1.84
N LYS A 130 8.16 -11.73 1.94
CA LYS A 130 8.96 -11.29 3.10
C LYS A 130 8.11 -11.34 4.36
N ARG A 131 8.71 -11.86 5.44
CA ARG A 131 8.06 -12.03 6.74
C ARG A 131 8.08 -10.77 7.57
N TYR A 132 6.93 -10.35 8.08
CA TYR A 132 6.76 -9.20 8.97
C TYR A 132 5.96 -9.61 10.20
N ASN A 133 6.43 -9.19 11.38
CA ASN A 133 5.65 -9.24 12.60
C ASN A 133 5.10 -7.85 12.89
N VAL A 134 3.78 -7.74 13.00
CA VAL A 134 3.08 -6.52 13.41
C VAL A 134 2.53 -6.77 14.81
N GLU A 135 3.26 -6.26 15.80
CA GLU A 135 2.83 -6.23 17.19
C GLU A 135 2.02 -4.97 17.46
N PHE A 136 0.82 -5.11 18.03
CA PHE A 136 -0.02 -3.96 18.34
C PHE A 136 -0.91 -4.20 19.56
N VAL A 137 -1.42 -3.10 20.11
CA VAL A 137 -2.18 -3.01 21.37
C VAL A 137 -1.35 -3.29 22.62
N SER A 138 -0.73 -4.46 22.72
CA SER A 138 0.19 -4.92 23.79
C SER A 138 -0.11 -4.36 25.19
N ALA A 139 -1.37 -4.52 25.61
CA ALA A 139 -1.84 -3.94 26.86
C ALA A 139 -1.43 -4.80 28.04
N ASN A 140 -1.05 -4.16 29.16
CA ASN A 140 -0.85 -4.87 30.42
C ASN A 140 -2.20 -5.41 30.91
N PRO A 141 -2.29 -6.69 31.35
CA PRO A 141 -3.55 -7.32 31.79
C PRO A 141 -3.92 -6.93 33.22
N THR A 142 -3.85 -5.64 33.56
CA THR A 142 -4.09 -5.10 34.90
C THR A 142 -5.34 -4.23 35.00
N GLY A 143 -6.12 -4.14 33.91
CA GLY A 143 -7.35 -3.38 33.86
C GLY A 143 -8.10 -3.55 32.53
N PRO A 144 -9.30 -2.96 32.41
CA PRO A 144 -10.09 -3.01 31.18
C PRO A 144 -9.44 -2.22 30.04
N MET A 145 -9.71 -2.66 28.82
CA MET A 145 -9.29 -1.96 27.61
C MET A 145 -10.06 -0.65 27.43
N HIS A 146 -9.39 0.38 26.93
CA HIS A 146 -9.96 1.71 26.70
C HIS A 146 -9.80 2.18 25.25
N MET A 147 -10.36 3.35 24.91
CA MET A 147 -10.31 3.92 23.55
C MET A 147 -8.89 4.05 22.97
N GLY A 148 -7.88 4.32 23.81
CA GLY A 148 -6.48 4.29 23.38
C GLY A 148 -6.03 2.92 22.83
N ASN A 149 -6.44 1.81 23.46
CA ASN A 149 -6.15 0.47 22.96
C ASN A 149 -6.91 0.18 21.66
N ALA A 150 -8.18 0.60 21.58
CA ALA A 150 -8.99 0.43 20.36
C ALA A 150 -8.35 1.14 19.16
N ARG A 151 -7.80 2.35 19.36
CA ARG A 151 -7.02 3.05 18.33
C ARG A 151 -5.78 2.26 17.91
N GLY A 152 -5.01 1.74 18.87
CA GLY A 152 -3.84 0.89 18.58
C GLY A 152 -4.23 -0.39 17.81
N GLY A 153 -5.37 -0.97 18.18
CA GLY A 153 -6.00 -2.12 17.53
C GLY A 153 -6.29 -1.86 16.06
N ALA A 154 -7.07 -0.82 15.78
CA ALA A 154 -7.45 -0.45 14.42
C ALA A 154 -6.23 -0.11 13.54
N LEU A 155 -5.26 0.64 14.07
CA LEU A 155 -4.07 1.00 13.31
C LEU A 155 -3.18 -0.21 12.98
N GLY A 156 -2.94 -1.07 13.97
CA GLY A 156 -2.10 -2.26 13.79
C GLY A 156 -2.73 -3.27 12.84
N ASP A 157 -4.02 -3.54 12.99
CA ASP A 157 -4.73 -4.46 12.10
C ASP A 157 -4.81 -3.94 10.66
N CYS A 158 -5.12 -2.65 10.47
CA CYS A 158 -5.10 -2.03 9.14
C CYS A 158 -3.72 -2.11 8.47
N LEU A 159 -2.64 -1.83 9.23
CA LEU A 159 -1.28 -1.97 8.70
C LEU A 159 -0.98 -3.42 8.29
N ALA A 160 -1.31 -4.38 9.15
CA ALA A 160 -1.11 -5.79 8.88
C ALA A 160 -1.93 -6.26 7.66
N ALA A 161 -3.16 -5.78 7.51
CA ALA A 161 -4.01 -6.05 6.35
C ALA A 161 -3.41 -5.47 5.06
N CYS A 162 -2.92 -4.22 5.08
CA CYS A 162 -2.25 -3.62 3.94
C CYS A 162 -0.98 -4.38 3.53
N LEU A 163 -0.17 -4.83 4.50
CA LEU A 163 1.03 -5.63 4.23
C LEU A 163 0.67 -7.00 3.63
N ASP A 164 -0.34 -7.69 4.17
CA ASP A 164 -0.80 -8.98 3.61
C ASP A 164 -1.30 -8.82 2.16
N TRP A 165 -2.07 -7.75 1.91
CA TRP A 165 -2.58 -7.41 0.57
C TRP A 165 -1.43 -7.01 -0.39
N ALA A 166 -0.31 -6.52 0.14
CA ALA A 166 0.89 -6.21 -0.63
C ALA A 166 1.82 -7.43 -0.86
N GLY A 167 1.42 -8.63 -0.44
CA GLY A 167 2.15 -9.88 -0.70
C GLY A 167 3.26 -10.18 0.30
N TYR A 168 3.18 -9.64 1.51
CA TYR A 168 4.04 -10.01 2.64
C TYR A 168 3.43 -11.19 3.41
N ASP A 169 4.26 -11.96 4.11
CA ASP A 169 3.84 -12.96 5.09
C ASP A 169 3.75 -12.30 6.47
N VAL A 170 2.54 -12.00 6.91
CA VAL A 170 2.31 -11.13 8.07
C VAL A 170 1.81 -11.93 9.28
N THR A 171 2.61 -11.91 10.34
CA THR A 171 2.18 -12.35 11.68
C THR A 171 1.62 -11.14 12.43
N ARG A 172 0.43 -11.28 13.01
CA ARG A 172 -0.18 -10.30 13.91
C ARG A 172 0.03 -10.78 15.33
N GLU A 173 0.67 -9.97 16.17
CA GLU A 173 0.93 -10.33 17.56
C GLU A 173 0.29 -9.34 18.54
N PHE A 174 -0.20 -9.90 19.64
CA PHE A 174 -0.58 -9.17 20.84
C PHE A 174 0.35 -9.65 21.94
N TYR A 175 1.31 -8.81 22.34
CA TYR A 175 2.18 -9.14 23.46
C TYR A 175 1.43 -8.90 24.78
N ILE A 176 1.23 -9.97 25.55
CA ILE A 176 0.66 -9.88 26.89
C ILE A 176 1.81 -9.71 27.86
N ASN A 177 1.94 -8.51 28.44
CA ASN A 177 2.94 -8.25 29.47
C ASN A 177 2.42 -8.67 30.86
N ASP A 178 2.44 -9.97 31.12
CA ASP A 178 1.93 -10.59 32.34
C ASP A 178 2.98 -10.73 33.45
N ALA A 179 4.12 -10.03 33.33
CA ALA A 179 5.19 -10.03 34.31
C ALA A 179 5.49 -8.65 34.91
N GLY A 180 6.11 -8.65 36.09
CA GLY A 180 6.67 -7.46 36.74
C GLY A 180 5.75 -6.78 37.76
N ASN A 181 6.16 -5.59 38.20
CA ASN A 181 5.61 -4.92 39.38
C ASN A 181 4.12 -4.58 39.24
N GLN A 182 3.63 -4.27 38.04
CA GLN A 182 2.21 -3.96 37.82
C GLN A 182 1.33 -5.19 38.09
N ILE A 183 1.78 -6.37 37.70
CA ILE A 183 1.06 -7.63 37.91
C ILE A 183 1.09 -8.03 39.37
N GLN A 184 2.24 -7.89 40.03
CA GLN A 184 2.35 -8.13 41.48
C GLN A 184 1.42 -7.19 42.26
N LYS A 185 1.39 -5.90 41.89
CA LYS A 185 0.49 -4.90 42.46
C LYS A 185 -0.98 -5.27 42.22
N PHE A 186 -1.32 -5.72 41.01
CA PHE A 186 -2.67 -6.17 40.67
C PHE A 186 -3.10 -7.37 41.52
N GLY A 187 -2.26 -8.40 41.60
CA GLY A 187 -2.50 -9.57 42.45
C GLY A 187 -2.67 -9.22 43.93
N LYS A 188 -1.82 -8.34 44.48
CA LYS A 188 -1.95 -7.85 45.87
C LYS A 188 -3.28 -7.13 46.08
N SER A 189 -3.66 -6.28 45.13
CA SER A 189 -4.91 -5.51 45.19
C SER A 189 -6.12 -6.46 45.19
N LEU A 190 -6.13 -7.44 44.29
CA LEU A 190 -7.19 -8.44 44.18
C LEU A 190 -7.30 -9.29 45.46
N ALA A 191 -6.18 -9.76 46.01
CA ALA A 191 -6.15 -10.55 47.24
C ALA A 191 -6.72 -9.77 48.45
N ILE A 192 -6.38 -8.49 48.56
CA ILE A 192 -6.92 -7.63 49.62
C ILE A 192 -8.42 -7.43 49.44
N ARG A 193 -8.87 -7.07 48.22
CA ARG A 193 -10.31 -6.90 47.93
C ARG A 193 -11.10 -8.17 48.19
N TYR A 194 -10.55 -9.35 47.86
CA TYR A 194 -11.14 -10.63 48.19
C TYR A 194 -11.32 -10.80 49.71
N LEU A 195 -10.29 -10.55 50.52
CA LEU A 195 -10.40 -10.65 51.98
C LEU A 195 -11.41 -9.66 52.58
N GLN A 196 -11.51 -8.46 52.01
CA GLN A 196 -12.49 -7.45 52.45
C GLN A 196 -13.94 -7.93 52.26
N LEU A 197 -14.23 -8.77 51.26
CA LEU A 197 -15.58 -9.34 51.06
C LEU A 197 -16.06 -10.17 52.26
N TYR A 198 -15.13 -10.81 52.98
CA TYR A 198 -15.45 -11.71 54.10
C TYR A 198 -15.16 -11.10 55.48
N LYS A 199 -14.13 -10.26 55.58
CA LYS A 199 -13.66 -9.70 56.86
C LYS A 199 -14.08 -8.24 57.08
N GLY A 200 -14.61 -7.59 56.04
CA GLY A 200 -14.91 -6.16 56.04
C GLY A 200 -13.68 -5.30 55.73
N GLU A 201 -13.93 -4.09 55.22
CA GLU A 201 -12.88 -3.16 54.77
C GLU A 201 -12.02 -2.62 55.93
N GLU A 202 -12.62 -2.40 57.10
CA GLU A 202 -11.90 -1.91 58.29
C GLU A 202 -10.86 -2.90 58.81
N ALA A 203 -11.15 -4.21 58.71
CA ALA A 203 -10.26 -5.27 59.19
C ALA A 203 -9.07 -5.52 58.24
N VAL A 204 -9.18 -5.09 56.98
CA VAL A 204 -8.17 -5.31 55.95
C VAL A 204 -7.98 -4.02 55.15
N PRO A 205 -7.15 -3.08 55.63
CA PRO A 205 -6.94 -1.81 54.96
C PRO A 205 -6.26 -2.01 53.60
N LEU A 206 -6.68 -1.24 52.59
CA LEU A 206 -6.09 -1.26 51.26
C LEU A 206 -4.95 -0.24 51.17
N PRO A 207 -3.70 -0.67 50.93
CA PRO A 207 -2.57 0.25 50.77
C PRO A 207 -2.71 1.17 49.56
N GLU A 208 -2.18 2.40 49.63
CA GLU A 208 -2.26 3.39 48.55
C GLU A 208 -1.62 2.91 47.25
N GLU A 209 -0.56 2.12 47.35
CA GLU A 209 0.13 1.58 46.19
C GLU A 209 -0.66 0.46 45.51
N CYS A 210 -1.82 0.04 46.02
CA CYS A 210 -2.70 -0.91 45.34
C CYS A 210 -3.60 -0.21 44.30
N TYR A 211 -4.17 -1.00 43.39
CA TYR A 211 -5.20 -0.51 42.47
C TYR A 211 -6.49 -0.22 43.26
N GLN A 212 -6.98 1.01 43.10
CA GLN A 212 -8.15 1.53 43.83
C GLN A 212 -9.46 1.38 43.06
N GLY A 213 -9.39 0.94 41.80
CA GLY A 213 -10.53 0.88 40.88
C GLY A 213 -11.64 -0.07 41.35
N ALA A 214 -12.89 0.29 41.06
CA ALA A 214 -14.07 -0.52 41.39
C ALA A 214 -14.11 -1.83 40.59
N ASP A 215 -13.42 -1.89 39.44
CA ASP A 215 -13.22 -3.09 38.64
C ASP A 215 -12.49 -4.19 39.42
N ILE A 216 -11.55 -3.83 40.31
CA ILE A 216 -10.85 -4.81 41.16
C ILE A 216 -11.82 -5.47 42.15
N ILE A 217 -12.80 -4.72 42.68
CA ILE A 217 -13.83 -5.24 43.58
C ILE A 217 -14.73 -6.22 42.81
N ALA A 218 -15.13 -5.87 41.58
CA ALA A 218 -15.92 -6.75 40.73
C ALA A 218 -15.17 -8.07 40.45
N ARG A 219 -13.88 -7.99 40.07
CA ARG A 219 -13.03 -9.17 39.86
C ARG A 219 -12.85 -10.02 41.12
N ALA A 220 -12.74 -9.39 42.29
CA ALA A 220 -12.65 -10.12 43.56
C ALA A 220 -13.93 -10.90 43.87
N LYS A 221 -15.10 -10.35 43.54
CA LYS A 221 -16.40 -11.03 43.68
C LYS A 221 -16.51 -12.21 42.73
N GLU A 222 -16.17 -12.02 41.45
CA GLU A 222 -16.15 -13.10 40.45
C GLU A 222 -15.21 -14.24 40.87
N PHE A 223 -14.03 -13.90 41.43
CA PHE A 223 -13.11 -14.90 41.96
C PHE A 223 -13.69 -15.63 43.17
N ALA A 224 -14.37 -14.92 44.07
CA ALA A 224 -15.03 -15.51 45.24
C ALA A 224 -16.21 -16.42 44.90
N GLU A 225 -16.96 -16.12 43.83
CA GLU A 225 -18.02 -17.00 43.35
C GLU A 225 -17.51 -18.39 42.92
N ILE A 226 -16.27 -18.45 42.44
CA ILE A 226 -15.65 -19.70 41.98
C ILE A 226 -14.92 -20.43 43.13
N HIS A 227 -14.31 -19.68 44.05
CA HIS A 227 -13.32 -20.23 45.00
C HIS A 227 -13.60 -19.99 46.48
N GLY A 228 -14.70 -19.32 46.83
CA GLY A 228 -14.93 -18.76 48.16
C GLY A 228 -16.09 -19.37 48.95
#